data_AF-A0A961AEF1-F1
#
_entry.id   AF-A0A961AEF1-F1
#
_cell.length_a   1.000
_cell.length_b   1.000
_cell.length_c   1.000
_cell.angle_alpha   90.00
_cell.angle_beta   90.00
_cell.angle_gamma   90.00
#
_symmetry.space_group_name_H-M   'P 1'
#
loop_
_entity.id
_entity.type
_entity.pdbx_description
1 polymer ?
#
loop_
_entity_poly.entity_id
_entity_poly.type
_entity_poly.pdbx_seq_one_letter_code
_entity_poly.pdbx_strand_id
1 'polypeptide(L)'
;YEFDWDSDGNYELDNGANPLAAHTYPQGTHDSTVRVTDGGGRTDTASVSVIYDASIGYSETEANDDSGTADDLGSYAAGGNQVAGWTGNLGAGGYDGSEEDWLVFTAPQATQVQLRLDFLDSEADIDLRLFHESDLANHVAQSTGTGDSETINYSIPAAGTYYIRIYIYDSAGDRGPADYAFSATASTAPV
;
A
#
# COMPACT_ATOMS: atom_id res chain seq x y z
N TYR A 1 -5.30 -25.91 -3.29
CA TYR A 1 -5.07 -24.62 -2.65
C TYR A 1 -5.82 -24.66 -1.36
N GLU A 2 -5.08 -24.70 -0.28
CA GLU A 2 -5.61 -24.65 1.08
C GLU A 2 -5.12 -23.32 1.66
N PHE A 3 -6.00 -22.54 2.28
CA PHE A 3 -5.71 -21.24 2.85
C PHE A 3 -5.80 -21.31 4.36
N ASP A 4 -4.78 -20.79 5.00
CA ASP A 4 -4.60 -20.59 6.44
C ASP A 4 -4.56 -19.07 6.65
N TRP A 5 -5.62 -18.51 7.23
CA TRP A 5 -5.81 -17.05 7.29
C TRP A 5 -5.09 -16.39 8.45
N ASP A 6 -4.72 -17.14 9.49
CA ASP A 6 -4.02 -16.61 10.66
C ASP A 6 -2.63 -17.25 10.89
N SER A 7 -2.22 -18.11 9.96
CA SER A 7 -0.97 -18.83 9.94
C SER A 7 -0.75 -19.72 11.18
N ASP A 8 -1.83 -20.23 11.79
CA ASP A 8 -1.77 -21.09 12.97
C ASP A 8 -1.49 -22.58 12.64
N GLY A 9 -1.47 -22.93 11.34
CA GLY A 9 -1.23 -24.26 10.82
C GLY A 9 -2.51 -25.08 10.57
N ASN A 10 -3.67 -24.59 10.99
CA ASN A 10 -4.97 -25.04 10.52
C ASN A 10 -5.30 -24.33 9.21
N TYR A 11 -6.01 -25.01 8.31
CA TYR A 11 -6.38 -24.45 7.02
C TYR A 11 -7.89 -24.28 7.01
N GLU A 12 -8.36 -23.03 7.11
CA GLU A 12 -9.78 -22.69 7.24
C GLU A 12 -10.53 -22.93 5.93
N LEU A 13 -9.83 -22.90 4.80
CA LEU A 13 -10.45 -23.08 3.49
C LEU A 13 -9.62 -24.00 2.59
N ASP A 14 -10.18 -25.16 2.24
CA ASP A 14 -9.76 -25.93 1.07
C ASP A 14 -10.57 -25.49 -0.16
N ASN A 15 -9.89 -24.84 -1.11
CA ASN A 15 -10.49 -24.32 -2.34
C ASN A 15 -10.16 -25.20 -3.56
N GLY A 16 -9.67 -26.42 -3.34
CA GLY A 16 -9.35 -27.37 -4.41
C GLY A 16 -8.33 -26.81 -5.41
N ALA A 17 -8.66 -26.84 -6.70
CA ALA A 17 -7.78 -26.33 -7.76
C ALA A 17 -7.93 -24.82 -8.02
N ASN A 18 -8.78 -24.11 -7.28
CA ASN A 18 -8.99 -22.68 -7.45
C ASN A 18 -7.96 -21.88 -6.63
N PRO A 19 -7.09 -21.07 -7.28
CA PRO A 19 -6.09 -20.26 -6.57
C PRO A 19 -6.68 -18.99 -5.95
N LEU A 20 -7.95 -18.67 -6.18
CA LEU A 20 -8.57 -17.41 -5.74
C LEU A 20 -9.50 -17.64 -4.55
N ALA A 21 -9.18 -17.00 -3.44
CA ALA A 21 -10.02 -16.93 -2.25
C ALA A 21 -10.02 -15.50 -1.71
N ALA A 22 -11.02 -15.18 -0.88
CA ALA A 22 -11.16 -13.87 -0.25
C ALA A 22 -11.42 -14.06 1.25
N HIS A 23 -10.81 -13.20 2.05
CA HIS A 23 -10.97 -13.14 3.49
C HIS A 23 -11.04 -11.67 3.92
N THR A 24 -11.72 -11.38 5.02
CA THR A 24 -11.81 -10.04 5.60
C THR A 24 -11.18 -10.06 6.98
N TYR A 25 -10.13 -9.26 7.16
CA TYR A 25 -9.41 -9.16 8.42
C TYR A 25 -10.02 -8.09 9.31
N PRO A 26 -10.10 -8.33 10.63
CA PRO A 26 -10.29 -7.24 11.59
C PRO A 26 -9.05 -6.33 11.63
N GLN A 27 -9.16 -5.15 12.25
CA GLN A 27 -8.01 -4.24 12.41
C GLN A 27 -6.82 -4.99 13.05
N GLY A 28 -5.63 -4.75 12.51
CA GLY A 28 -4.37 -5.30 13.00
C GLY A 28 -3.52 -5.94 11.91
N THR A 29 -2.44 -6.57 12.34
CA THR A 29 -1.54 -7.36 11.49
C THR A 29 -1.92 -8.83 11.54
N HIS A 30 -2.02 -9.46 10.38
CA HIS A 30 -2.39 -10.86 10.21
C HIS A 30 -1.43 -11.53 9.24
N ASP A 31 -0.86 -12.66 9.63
CA ASP A 31 -0.09 -13.49 8.73
C ASP A 31 -1.03 -14.51 8.08
N SER A 32 -0.93 -14.68 6.77
CA SER A 32 -1.75 -15.65 6.05
C SER A 32 -0.90 -16.48 5.13
N THR A 33 -1.19 -17.78 5.09
CA THR A 33 -0.42 -18.79 4.37
C THR A 33 -1.32 -19.53 3.38
N VAL A 34 -0.85 -19.70 2.16
CA VAL A 34 -1.46 -20.61 1.18
C VAL A 34 -0.58 -21.84 1.01
N ARG A 35 -1.20 -23.03 1.03
CA ARG A 35 -0.57 -24.30 0.67
C ARG A 35 -1.07 -24.79 -0.68
N VAL A 36 -0.14 -25.20 -1.51
CA VAL A 36 -0.40 -25.90 -2.77
C VAL A 36 0.01 -27.35 -2.64
N THR A 37 -0.79 -28.27 -3.18
CA THR A 37 -0.53 -29.71 -3.16
C THR A 37 -0.57 -30.24 -4.58
N ASP A 38 0.51 -30.86 -5.06
CA ASP A 38 0.58 -31.48 -6.39
C ASP A 38 -0.19 -32.82 -6.42
N GLY A 39 -0.41 -33.38 -7.62
CA GLY A 39 -1.10 -34.67 -7.79
C GLY A 39 -0.34 -35.88 -7.21
N GLY A 40 0.92 -35.70 -6.82
CA GLY A 40 1.73 -36.68 -6.11
C GLY A 40 1.72 -36.50 -4.58
N GLY A 41 0.97 -35.52 -4.07
CA GLY A 41 0.85 -35.22 -2.64
C GLY A 41 1.99 -34.37 -2.07
N ARG A 42 2.87 -33.80 -2.91
CA ARG A 42 3.89 -32.86 -2.43
C ARG A 42 3.27 -31.50 -2.19
N THR A 43 3.71 -30.85 -1.11
CA THR A 43 3.19 -29.55 -0.71
C THR A 43 4.26 -28.46 -0.78
N ASP A 44 3.85 -27.24 -1.09
CA ASP A 44 4.64 -26.02 -0.90
C ASP A 44 3.76 -24.92 -0.32
N THR A 45 4.36 -23.93 0.34
CA THR A 45 3.64 -22.86 1.03
C THR A 45 4.20 -21.48 0.70
N ALA A 46 3.33 -20.46 0.69
CA ALA A 46 3.72 -19.06 0.65
C ALA A 46 2.90 -18.27 1.66
N SER A 47 3.51 -17.27 2.30
CA SER A 47 2.88 -16.44 3.32
C SER A 47 2.94 -14.96 2.97
N VAL A 48 2.05 -14.17 3.55
CA VAL A 48 2.01 -12.70 3.45
C VAL A 48 1.55 -12.10 4.78
N SER A 49 2.09 -10.95 5.16
CA SER A 49 1.62 -10.19 6.31
C SER A 49 0.67 -9.08 5.82
N VAL A 50 -0.60 -9.17 6.20
CA VAL A 50 -1.62 -8.17 5.90
C VAL A 50 -1.77 -7.24 7.09
N ILE A 51 -1.55 -5.95 6.88
CA ILE A 51 -1.79 -4.90 7.86
C ILE A 51 -3.07 -4.20 7.43
N TYR A 52 -4.15 -4.47 8.16
CA TYR A 52 -5.39 -3.71 8.01
C TYR A 52 -5.44 -2.65 9.10
N ASP A 53 -5.22 -1.40 8.71
CA ASP A 53 -5.46 -0.29 9.61
C ASP A 53 -6.88 0.25 9.41
N ALA A 54 -7.54 0.52 10.52
CA ALA A 54 -8.87 1.11 10.59
C ALA A 54 -8.92 1.97 11.86
N SER A 55 -7.88 2.79 12.00
CA SER A 55 -7.67 3.68 13.13
C SER A 55 -8.90 4.56 13.34
N ILE A 56 -9.21 4.85 14.61
CA ILE A 56 -10.24 5.85 14.93
C ILE A 56 -9.54 7.21 14.84
N GLY A 57 -9.40 7.71 13.60
CA GLY A 57 -8.57 8.87 13.24
C GLY A 57 -7.86 8.64 11.90
N TYR A 58 -6.82 9.42 11.64
CA TYR A 58 -5.88 9.15 10.55
C TYR A 58 -4.78 8.18 11.04
N SER A 59 -4.33 7.30 10.16
CA SER A 59 -3.20 6.41 10.38
C SER A 59 -1.85 7.14 10.36
N GLU A 60 -1.79 8.26 9.67
CA GLU A 60 -0.60 9.09 9.53
C GLU A 60 -0.10 9.70 10.84
N THR A 61 1.20 10.00 10.90
CA THR A 61 1.82 10.70 12.01
C THR A 61 2.49 11.98 11.53
N GLU A 62 1.90 13.11 11.90
CA GLU A 62 2.46 14.41 11.55
C GLU A 62 3.70 14.81 12.38
N ALA A 63 4.63 15.60 11.83
CA ALA A 63 4.63 16.13 10.46
C ALA A 63 5.27 15.14 9.48
N ASN A 64 4.60 14.79 8.38
CA ASN A 64 5.15 13.97 7.29
C ASN A 64 5.26 14.74 5.95
N ASP A 65 5.30 16.07 6.04
CA ASP A 65 5.39 17.06 4.94
C ASP A 65 6.52 16.88 3.92
N ASP A 66 7.57 16.13 4.28
CA ASP A 66 8.71 15.90 3.40
C ASP A 66 9.31 14.50 3.57
N SER A 67 10.09 14.09 2.57
CA SER A 67 10.76 12.78 2.55
C SER A 67 11.63 12.47 3.77
N GLY A 68 12.10 13.46 4.53
CA GLY A 68 12.91 13.30 5.73
C GLY A 68 12.10 12.94 6.98
N THR A 69 10.79 13.17 6.96
CA THR A 69 9.86 12.85 8.05
C THR A 69 8.75 11.88 7.64
N ALA A 70 8.89 11.26 6.45
CA ALA A 70 7.93 10.35 5.89
C ALA A 70 7.53 9.19 6.84
N ASP A 71 6.25 8.84 6.84
CA ASP A 71 5.73 7.71 7.62
C ASP A 71 6.19 6.37 7.03
N ASP A 72 6.77 5.51 7.88
CA ASP A 72 7.32 4.23 7.47
C ASP A 72 6.25 3.13 7.39
N LEU A 73 6.03 2.64 6.17
CA LEU A 73 5.11 1.54 5.88
C LEU A 73 5.77 0.16 5.98
N GLY A 74 7.07 0.09 6.20
CA GLY A 74 7.86 -1.13 6.34
C GLY A 74 8.39 -1.70 5.01
N SER A 75 8.38 -3.03 4.88
CA SER A 75 9.01 -3.75 3.76
C SER A 75 7.99 -4.41 2.85
N TYR A 76 8.08 -4.11 1.55
CA TYR A 76 7.16 -4.56 0.51
C TYR A 76 7.89 -5.46 -0.49
N ALA A 77 7.53 -6.74 -0.46
CA ALA A 77 7.98 -7.77 -1.39
C ALA A 77 6.85 -8.80 -1.58
N ALA A 78 7.00 -9.68 -2.56
CA ALA A 78 6.14 -10.85 -2.65
C ALA A 78 6.21 -11.66 -1.34
N GLY A 79 5.08 -11.76 -0.63
CA GLY A 79 5.00 -12.40 0.69
C GLY A 79 5.51 -11.56 1.87
N GLY A 80 5.77 -10.26 1.65
CA GLY A 80 6.06 -9.28 2.71
C GLY A 80 4.80 -8.56 3.20
N ASN A 81 4.97 -7.35 3.75
CA ASN A 81 3.83 -6.56 4.21
C ASN A 81 2.98 -6.09 3.03
N GLN A 82 1.66 -6.12 3.22
CA GLN A 82 0.68 -5.41 2.43
C GLN A 82 -0.14 -4.53 3.37
N VAL A 83 -0.45 -3.30 2.97
CA VAL A 83 -1.24 -2.36 3.77
C VAL A 83 -2.56 -2.07 3.07
N ALA A 84 -3.64 -2.09 3.84
CA ALA A 84 -4.95 -1.63 3.41
C ALA A 84 -5.58 -0.79 4.52
N GLY A 85 -6.36 0.23 4.13
CA GLY A 85 -7.11 1.07 5.06
C GLY A 85 -6.27 2.09 5.83
N TRP A 86 -5.00 2.30 5.44
CA TRP A 86 -4.21 3.40 6.00
C TRP A 86 -4.87 4.72 5.61
N THR A 87 -5.22 5.56 6.57
CA THR A 87 -5.93 6.82 6.30
C THR A 87 -5.03 8.02 6.53
N GLY A 88 -5.21 9.04 5.71
CA GLY A 88 -4.52 10.32 5.85
C GLY A 88 -5.37 11.47 5.36
N ASN A 89 -4.84 12.68 5.50
CA ASN A 89 -5.59 13.90 5.29
C ASN A 89 -4.70 15.07 4.85
N LEU A 90 -5.10 15.74 3.76
CA LEU A 90 -4.45 16.94 3.25
C LEU A 90 -5.32 18.19 3.38
N GLY A 91 -4.70 19.36 3.26
CA GLY A 91 -5.33 20.64 2.96
C GLY A 91 -5.87 21.41 4.17
N ALA A 92 -6.47 22.58 3.88
CA ALA A 92 -6.94 23.50 4.91
C ALA A 92 -8.03 22.88 5.79
N GLY A 93 -7.74 22.67 7.08
CA GLY A 93 -8.64 21.97 8.01
C GLY A 93 -8.20 20.55 8.36
N GLY A 94 -7.13 20.06 7.74
CA GLY A 94 -6.43 18.85 8.14
C GLY A 94 -5.67 18.95 9.47
N TYR A 95 -5.00 17.86 9.84
CA TYR A 95 -4.39 17.64 11.14
C TYR A 95 -3.30 18.69 11.44
N ASP A 96 -2.52 19.07 10.42
CA ASP A 96 -1.61 20.21 10.47
C ASP A 96 -1.79 21.25 9.34
N GLY A 97 -2.59 20.93 8.32
CA GLY A 97 -2.89 21.81 7.18
C GLY A 97 -1.88 21.75 6.04
N SER A 98 -1.02 20.74 6.03
CA SER A 98 -0.11 20.43 4.93
C SER A 98 -0.85 20.07 3.64
N GLU A 99 -0.15 20.18 2.52
CA GLU A 99 -0.66 19.79 1.20
C GLU A 99 0.16 18.66 0.58
N GLU A 100 1.04 18.07 1.38
CA GLU A 100 1.90 16.97 1.01
C GLU A 100 2.05 16.02 2.18
N ASP A 101 1.76 14.75 1.94
CA ASP A 101 2.11 13.68 2.88
C ASP A 101 3.14 12.78 2.20
N TRP A 102 4.19 12.44 2.95
CA TRP A 102 5.22 11.54 2.49
C TRP A 102 5.16 10.22 3.26
N LEU A 103 5.16 9.13 2.50
CA LEU A 103 5.30 7.77 3.03
C LEU A 103 6.59 7.16 2.52
N VAL A 104 7.17 6.23 3.27
CA VAL A 104 8.39 5.52 2.88
C VAL A 104 8.21 4.02 3.04
N PHE A 105 8.79 3.26 2.11
CA PHE A 105 8.89 1.82 2.24
C PHE A 105 10.19 1.29 1.64
N THR A 106 10.57 0.09 2.06
CA THR A 106 11.72 -0.63 1.51
C THR A 106 11.26 -1.78 0.62
N ALA A 107 11.91 -1.95 -0.52
CA ALA A 107 11.79 -3.16 -1.34
C ALA A 107 13.11 -3.93 -1.23
N PRO A 108 13.15 -5.13 -0.63
CA PRO A 108 14.40 -5.87 -0.42
C PRO A 108 14.90 -6.57 -1.69
N GLN A 109 14.10 -6.61 -2.75
CA GLN A 109 14.39 -7.24 -4.02
C GLN A 109 13.46 -6.70 -5.12
N ALA A 110 13.69 -7.12 -6.37
CA ALA A 110 12.79 -6.82 -7.47
C ALA A 110 11.35 -7.28 -7.17
N THR A 111 10.39 -6.36 -7.28
CA THR A 111 9.01 -6.53 -6.78
C THR A 111 8.04 -5.76 -7.68
N GLN A 112 6.85 -6.32 -7.94
CA GLN A 112 5.75 -5.56 -8.52
C GLN A 112 4.93 -4.94 -7.39
N VAL A 113 4.77 -3.62 -7.40
CA VAL A 113 3.90 -2.91 -6.46
C VAL A 113 2.69 -2.32 -7.16
N GLN A 114 1.57 -2.31 -6.45
CA GLN A 114 0.43 -1.46 -6.73
C GLN A 114 0.21 -0.56 -5.53
N LEU A 115 0.26 0.75 -5.76
CA LEU A 115 -0.01 1.79 -4.79
C LEU A 115 -1.32 2.45 -5.21
N ARG A 116 -2.31 2.47 -4.33
CA ARG A 116 -3.63 3.01 -4.62
C ARG A 116 -4.04 3.99 -3.56
N LEU A 117 -4.53 5.12 -4.02
CA LEU A 117 -5.17 6.16 -3.24
C LEU A 117 -6.66 6.16 -3.60
N ASP A 118 -7.53 6.21 -2.60
CA ASP A 118 -8.98 6.36 -2.76
C ASP A 118 -9.44 7.59 -1.96
N PHE A 119 -10.19 8.49 -2.61
CA PHE A 119 -10.67 9.71 -1.96
C PHE A 119 -11.90 9.38 -1.12
N LEU A 120 -11.87 9.72 0.16
CA LEU A 120 -12.96 9.46 1.10
C LEU A 120 -13.92 10.65 1.19
N ASP A 121 -13.35 11.85 1.23
CA ASP A 121 -14.04 13.14 1.15
C ASP A 121 -13.03 14.17 0.66
N SER A 122 -13.17 14.64 -0.57
CA SER A 122 -12.17 15.52 -1.18
C SER A 122 -12.82 16.78 -1.74
N GLU A 123 -12.43 17.92 -1.19
CA GLU A 123 -12.62 19.20 -1.86
C GLU A 123 -11.48 19.50 -2.84
N ALA A 124 -10.39 18.73 -2.82
CA ALA A 124 -9.21 18.93 -3.65
C ALA A 124 -8.90 17.73 -4.56
N ASP A 125 -8.21 18.00 -5.67
CA ASP A 125 -7.63 16.98 -6.54
C ASP A 125 -6.28 16.53 -5.93
N ILE A 126 -6.13 15.27 -5.55
CA ILE A 126 -4.91 14.74 -4.94
C ILE A 126 -4.18 13.84 -5.93
N ASP A 127 -2.87 14.00 -6.03
CA ASP A 127 -2.02 13.22 -6.91
C ASP A 127 -1.10 12.27 -6.13
N LEU A 128 -0.61 11.24 -6.82
CA LEU A 128 0.37 10.30 -6.30
C LEU A 128 1.67 10.33 -7.10
N ARG A 129 2.82 10.39 -6.41
CA ARG A 129 4.14 10.20 -7.01
C ARG A 129 4.98 9.20 -6.23
N LEU A 130 5.82 8.46 -6.96
CA LEU A 130 6.77 7.50 -6.41
C LEU A 130 8.19 7.93 -6.76
N PHE A 131 9.08 7.96 -5.78
CA PHE A 131 10.48 8.32 -5.91
C PHE A 131 11.36 7.16 -5.42
N HIS A 132 12.59 7.12 -5.93
CA HIS A 132 13.63 6.24 -5.41
C HIS A 132 14.60 7.05 -4.56
N GLU A 133 15.15 6.48 -3.48
CA GLU A 133 16.07 7.15 -2.56
C GLU A 133 17.30 7.78 -3.23
N SER A 134 17.71 7.30 -4.40
CA SER A 134 18.83 7.87 -5.16
C SER A 134 18.53 9.21 -5.81
N ASP A 135 17.25 9.55 -6.01
CA ASP A 135 16.81 10.79 -6.65
C ASP A 135 15.40 11.16 -6.19
N LEU A 136 15.32 11.99 -5.14
CA LEU A 136 14.07 12.54 -4.62
C LEU A 136 13.58 13.77 -5.39
N ALA A 137 14.33 14.23 -6.41
CA ALA A 137 13.90 15.35 -7.26
C ALA A 137 13.11 14.88 -8.48
N ASN A 138 13.29 13.63 -8.91
CA ASN A 138 12.60 13.05 -10.06
C ASN A 138 11.86 11.78 -9.68
N HIS A 139 10.55 11.76 -9.90
CA HIS A 139 9.72 10.57 -9.66
C HIS A 139 10.02 9.48 -10.70
N VAL A 140 9.94 8.22 -10.26
CA VAL A 140 10.02 7.03 -11.11
C VAL A 140 8.66 6.61 -11.67
N ALA A 141 7.57 7.01 -10.99
CA ALA A 141 6.20 6.81 -11.45
C ALA A 141 5.27 7.87 -10.83
N GLN A 142 4.12 8.10 -11.46
CA GLN A 142 3.09 9.02 -10.95
C GLN A 142 1.71 8.59 -11.43
N SER A 143 0.69 9.06 -10.72
CA SER A 143 -0.71 9.06 -11.13
C SER A 143 -1.28 10.43 -10.82
N THR A 144 -1.78 11.11 -11.86
CA THR A 144 -2.29 12.49 -11.77
C THR A 144 -3.66 12.59 -12.45
N GLY A 145 -4.54 11.65 -12.10
CA GLY A 145 -5.91 11.63 -12.61
C GLY A 145 -6.73 12.72 -11.94
N THR A 146 -7.95 12.93 -12.41
CA THR A 146 -8.91 13.87 -11.78
C THR A 146 -10.13 13.12 -11.23
N GLY A 147 -10.00 11.80 -11.02
CA GLY A 147 -11.07 10.97 -10.49
C GLY A 147 -10.87 10.78 -9.00
N ASP A 148 -11.80 10.11 -8.35
CA ASP A 148 -11.74 9.90 -6.89
C ASP A 148 -10.71 8.82 -6.46
N SER A 149 -9.70 8.54 -7.30
CA SER A 149 -8.69 7.53 -7.04
C SER A 149 -7.48 7.63 -7.98
N GLU A 150 -6.30 7.37 -7.41
CA GLU A 150 -5.01 7.32 -8.09
C GLU A 150 -4.45 5.92 -7.96
N THR A 151 -3.76 5.46 -9.00
CA THR A 151 -3.11 4.15 -8.94
C THR A 151 -1.80 4.16 -9.69
N ILE A 152 -0.74 3.78 -9.00
CA ILE A 152 0.57 3.49 -9.59
C ILE A 152 0.76 1.96 -9.58
N ASN A 153 0.98 1.39 -10.77
CA ASN A 153 1.52 0.04 -10.90
C ASN A 153 2.98 0.16 -11.36
N TYR A 154 3.93 -0.29 -10.55
CA TYR A 154 5.36 -0.10 -10.82
C TYR A 154 6.16 -1.37 -10.56
N SER A 155 7.06 -1.71 -11.49
CA SER A 155 8.00 -2.81 -11.35
C SER A 155 9.30 -2.28 -10.77
N ILE A 156 9.54 -2.53 -9.48
CA ILE A 156 10.78 -2.21 -8.79
C ILE A 156 11.89 -3.12 -9.34
N PRO A 157 12.95 -2.58 -9.96
CA PRO A 157 13.93 -3.39 -10.67
C PRO A 157 14.95 -4.06 -9.76
N ALA A 158 15.20 -3.50 -8.58
CA ALA A 158 16.19 -3.97 -7.62
C ALA A 158 15.83 -3.49 -6.21
N ALA A 159 16.55 -4.01 -5.23
CA ALA A 159 16.40 -3.57 -3.84
C ALA A 159 16.66 -2.06 -3.70
N GLY A 160 15.88 -1.40 -2.84
CA GLY A 160 16.03 0.02 -2.55
C GLY A 160 14.90 0.56 -1.68
N THR A 161 15.07 1.78 -1.19
CA THR A 161 14.02 2.53 -0.48
C THR A 161 13.28 3.44 -1.45
N TYR A 162 11.97 3.49 -1.30
CA TYR A 162 11.07 4.24 -2.15
C TYR A 162 10.22 5.17 -1.29
N TYR A 163 9.98 6.36 -1.82
CA TYR A 163 9.18 7.39 -1.18
C TYR A 163 7.94 7.65 -2.01
N ILE A 164 6.80 7.73 -1.33
CA ILE A 164 5.52 8.05 -1.90
C ILE A 164 5.20 9.46 -1.48
N ARG A 165 4.81 10.31 -2.42
CA ARG A 165 4.30 11.63 -2.15
C ARG A 165 2.84 11.67 -2.57
N ILE A 166 1.99 12.00 -1.62
CA ILE A 166 0.57 12.28 -1.81
C ILE A 166 0.44 13.79 -1.71
N TYR A 167 -0.16 14.46 -2.69
CA TYR A 167 -0.15 15.93 -2.68
C TYR A 167 -1.34 16.55 -3.41
N ILE A 168 -1.78 17.73 -2.96
CA ILE A 168 -2.83 18.49 -3.66
C ILE A 168 -2.29 19.03 -4.99
N TYR A 169 -3.01 18.80 -6.08
CA TYR A 169 -2.69 19.33 -7.41
C TYR A 169 -3.07 20.82 -7.52
N ASP A 170 -2.06 21.69 -7.57
CA ASP A 170 -2.14 23.16 -7.57
C ASP A 170 -2.91 23.80 -8.76
N SER A 171 -3.48 23.02 -9.69
CA SER A 171 -4.26 23.59 -10.80
C SER A 171 -5.76 23.74 -10.51
N ALA A 172 -6.28 23.08 -9.46
CA ALA A 172 -7.72 23.07 -9.18
C ALA A 172 -8.22 24.38 -8.55
N GLY A 173 -7.35 25.18 -7.91
CA GLY A 173 -7.78 26.30 -7.06
C GLY A 173 -8.49 25.87 -5.77
N ASP A 174 -9.00 24.65 -5.75
CA ASP A 174 -9.53 23.97 -4.58
C ASP A 174 -8.39 23.29 -3.81
N ARG A 175 -8.15 23.79 -2.60
CA ARG A 175 -7.08 23.35 -1.67
C ARG A 175 -7.67 22.93 -0.32
N GLY A 176 -8.98 22.60 -0.34
CA GLY A 176 -9.76 22.23 0.83
C GLY A 176 -9.28 20.92 1.46
N PRO A 177 -9.90 20.51 2.58
CA PRO A 177 -9.52 19.26 3.21
C PRO A 177 -9.79 18.10 2.24
N ALA A 178 -8.88 17.14 2.25
CA ALA A 178 -8.99 15.96 1.41
C ALA A 178 -8.57 14.73 2.22
N ASP A 179 -9.57 13.98 2.66
CA ASP A 179 -9.40 12.72 3.37
C ASP A 179 -9.25 11.59 2.37
N TYR A 180 -8.29 10.71 2.63
CA TYR A 180 -8.00 9.61 1.73
C TYR A 180 -7.71 8.30 2.47
N ALA A 181 -7.85 7.20 1.74
CA ALA A 181 -7.36 5.89 2.12
C ALA A 181 -6.27 5.45 1.15
N PHE A 182 -5.16 5.01 1.71
CA PHE A 182 -4.03 4.43 0.99
C PHE A 182 -3.99 2.91 1.16
N SER A 183 -3.66 2.22 0.06
CA SER A 183 -3.35 0.80 0.08
C SER A 183 -2.15 0.50 -0.80
N ALA A 184 -1.35 -0.46 -0.35
CA ALA A 184 -0.19 -0.94 -1.07
C ALA A 184 -0.14 -2.46 -1.05
N THR A 185 -0.02 -3.06 -2.23
CA THR A 185 0.18 -4.49 -2.39
C THR A 185 1.47 -4.77 -3.14
N ALA A 186 2.13 -5.87 -2.77
CA ALA A 186 3.36 -6.32 -3.38
C ALA A 186 3.20 -7.76 -3.88
N SER A 187 3.68 -8.01 -5.08
CA SER A 187 3.70 -9.32 -5.72
C SER A 187 5.03 -9.55 -6.43
N THR A 188 5.25 -10.78 -6.91
CA THR A 188 6.44 -11.11 -7.70
C THR A 188 6.48 -10.23 -8.95
N ALA A 189 7.64 -9.63 -9.23
CA ALA A 189 7.83 -8.90 -10.48
C ALA A 189 7.55 -9.81 -11.69
N PRO A 190 6.95 -9.30 -12.77
CA PRO A 190 6.81 -10.06 -14.01
C PRO A 190 8.20 -10.51 -14.50
N VAL A 191 8.28 -11.74 -15.00
CA VAL A 191 9.50 -12.32 -15.59
C VAL A 191 9.73 -11.76 -17.00
#